data_AF-A0A2M8DR52-F1
#
_entry.id   AF-A0A2M8DR52-F1
#
_cell.length_a   1.000
_cell.length_b   1.000
_cell.length_c   1.000
_cell.angle_alpha   90.00
_cell.angle_beta   90.00
_cell.angle_gamma   90.00
#
_symmetry.space_group_name_H-M   'P 1'
#
loop_
_entity.id
_entity.type
_entity.pdbx_description
1 polymer ?
#
loop_
_entity_poly.entity_id
_entity_poly.type
_entity_poly.pdbx_seq_one_letter_code
_entity_poly.pdbx_strand_id
1 'polypeptide(L)'
;MMLDKKKKNQIIAKFKTHANDTGSPEVQIAILTMEITELTEHLKTHKKDFSSRRGLIRKVNQRRKLLRYLEKTNEKSFDNMVKKLKIKITKRQMSSLEPSEEELEQIEETNTEETTNE
;
A
#
# COMPACT_ATOMS: atom_id res chain seq x y z
N MET A 1 6.51 -16.59 3.09
CA MET A 1 7.33 -16.89 1.90
C MET A 1 7.91 -15.58 1.38
N MET A 2 9.18 -15.58 0.96
CA MET A 2 9.85 -14.41 0.41
C MET A 2 9.73 -14.47 -1.12
N LEU A 3 9.35 -13.37 -1.76
CA LEU A 3 9.33 -13.26 -3.22
C LEU A 3 10.73 -13.54 -3.77
N ASP A 4 10.83 -14.31 -4.85
CA ASP A 4 12.12 -14.54 -5.50
C ASP A 4 12.74 -13.20 -5.91
N LYS A 5 14.03 -13.00 -5.58
CA LYS A 5 14.77 -11.76 -5.83
C LYS A 5 14.72 -11.40 -7.32
N LYS A 6 14.76 -12.39 -8.22
CA LYS A 6 14.66 -12.18 -9.66
C LYS A 6 13.31 -11.58 -10.06
N LYS A 7 12.21 -12.17 -9.58
CA LYS A 7 10.84 -11.64 -9.82
C LYS A 7 10.69 -10.24 -9.25
N LYS A 8 11.22 -9.99 -8.04
CA LYS A 8 11.17 -8.67 -7.39
C LYS A 8 11.86 -7.61 -8.24
N ASN A 9 13.06 -7.91 -8.73
CA ASN A 9 13.83 -6.98 -9.57
C ASN A 9 13.15 -6.69 -10.91
N GLN A 10 12.50 -7.69 -11.52
CA GLN A 10 11.72 -7.49 -12.75
C GLN A 10 10.51 -6.57 -12.52
N ILE A 11 9.84 -6.68 -11.37
CA ILE A 11 8.73 -5.80 -11.01
C ILE A 11 9.24 -4.38 -10.79
N ILE A 12 10.32 -4.21 -10.03
CA ILE A 12 10.93 -2.89 -9.81
C ILE A 12 11.29 -2.25 -11.15
N ALA A 13 11.93 -3.00 -12.06
CA ALA A 13 12.30 -2.49 -13.39
C ALA A 13 11.09 -2.03 -14.24
N LYS A 14 9.91 -2.63 -14.06
CA LYS A 14 8.68 -2.29 -14.80
C LYS A 14 7.90 -1.12 -14.23
N PHE A 15 8.01 -0.90 -12.92
CA PHE A 15 7.20 0.09 -12.19
C PHE A 15 7.99 1.27 -11.65
N LYS A 16 9.33 1.25 -11.76
CA LYS A 16 10.20 2.38 -11.40
C LYS A 16 9.81 3.63 -12.18
N THR A 17 9.72 4.76 -11.48
CA THR A 17 9.49 6.08 -12.11
C THR A 17 10.79 6.68 -12.63
N HIS A 18 11.91 6.38 -11.97
CA HIS A 18 13.25 6.85 -12.33
C HIS A 18 14.28 5.71 -12.22
N ALA A 19 15.51 5.92 -12.72
CA ALA A 19 16.51 4.86 -12.85
C ALA A 19 16.86 4.15 -11.52
N ASN A 20 16.90 4.90 -10.41
CA ASN A 20 17.24 4.43 -9.07
C ASN A 20 16.03 4.30 -8.14
N ASP A 21 14.81 4.32 -8.69
CA ASP A 21 13.61 4.22 -7.88
C ASP A 21 13.38 2.78 -7.42
N THR A 22 13.63 2.55 -6.14
CA THR A 22 13.39 1.26 -5.45
C THR A 22 12.30 1.35 -4.38
N GLY A 23 11.79 2.55 -4.13
CA GLY A 23 11.02 2.86 -2.92
C GLY A 23 9.73 3.64 -3.17
N SER A 24 9.46 4.05 -4.41
CA SER A 24 8.23 4.78 -4.72
C SER A 24 6.97 3.99 -4.33
N PRO A 25 5.88 4.70 -4.00
CA PRO A 25 4.58 4.09 -3.76
C PRO A 25 4.17 3.14 -4.90
N GLU A 26 4.44 3.48 -6.15
CA GLU A 26 4.15 2.68 -7.34
C GLU A 26 4.86 1.32 -7.31
N VAL A 27 6.18 1.33 -7.07
CA VAL A 27 6.99 0.11 -6.98
C VAL A 27 6.52 -0.76 -5.81
N GLN A 28 6.26 -0.15 -4.65
CA GLN A 28 5.79 -0.89 -3.46
C GLN A 28 4.42 -1.53 -3.68
N ILE A 29 3.47 -0.83 -4.30
CA ILE A 29 2.13 -1.36 -4.62
C ILE A 29 2.24 -2.54 -5.59
N ALA A 30 3.12 -2.46 -6.59
CA ALA A 30 3.34 -3.55 -7.54
C ALA A 30 3.92 -4.81 -6.86
N ILE A 31 4.90 -4.64 -5.98
CA ILE A 31 5.48 -5.75 -5.19
C ILE A 31 4.41 -6.38 -4.28
N LEU A 32 3.68 -5.57 -3.51
CA LEU A 32 2.62 -6.05 -2.62
C LEU A 32 1.54 -6.81 -3.39
N THR A 33 1.20 -6.35 -4.59
CA THR A 33 0.20 -7.01 -5.44
C THR A 33 0.66 -8.41 -5.86
N MET A 34 1.94 -8.57 -6.23
CA MET A 34 2.48 -9.89 -6.56
C MET A 34 2.48 -10.81 -5.32
N GLU A 35 2.94 -10.31 -4.18
CA GLU A 35 2.98 -11.10 -2.94
C GLU A 35 1.58 -11.53 -2.47
N ILE A 36 0.58 -10.65 -2.64
CA ILE A 36 -0.83 -10.96 -2.35
C ILE A 36 -1.32 -12.09 -3.26
N THR A 37 -0.99 -12.06 -4.56
CA THR A 37 -1.39 -13.10 -5.51
C THR A 37 -0.78 -14.45 -5.15
N GLU A 38 0.54 -14.52 -4.93
CA GLU A 38 1.22 -15.77 -4.56
C GLU A 38 0.71 -16.32 -3.21
N LEU A 39 0.49 -15.45 -2.23
CA LEU A 39 -0.03 -15.85 -0.91
C LEU A 39 -1.49 -16.31 -0.98
N THR A 40 -2.29 -15.71 -1.86
CA THR A 40 -3.68 -16.13 -2.10
C THR A 40 -3.71 -17.53 -2.71
N GLU A 41 -2.84 -17.82 -3.68
CA GLU A 41 -2.72 -19.16 -4.26
C GLU A 41 -2.29 -20.20 -3.22
N HIS A 42 -1.30 -19.88 -2.38
CA HIS A 42 -0.86 -20.74 -1.29
C HIS A 42 -2.00 -21.04 -0.28
N LEU A 43 -2.81 -20.04 0.07
CA LEU A 43 -3.92 -20.23 1.01
C LEU A 43 -5.09 -21.03 0.42
N LYS A 44 -5.20 -21.15 -0.91
CA LYS A 44 -6.21 -22.03 -1.54
C LYS A 44 -5.93 -23.50 -1.23
N THR A 45 -4.65 -23.90 -1.23
CA THR A 45 -4.24 -25.26 -0.87
C THR A 45 -4.14 -25.43 0.65
N HIS A 46 -3.64 -24.42 1.38
CA HIS A 46 -3.44 -24.45 2.84
C HIS A 46 -4.49 -23.62 3.60
N LYS A 47 -5.75 -24.06 3.55
CA LYS A 47 -6.89 -23.32 4.13
C LYS A 47 -6.78 -23.07 5.64
N LYS A 48 -6.07 -23.94 6.37
CA LYS A 48 -5.88 -23.88 7.83
C LYS A 48 -4.67 -23.02 8.27
N ASP A 49 -3.92 -22.42 7.35
CA ASP A 49 -2.83 -21.51 7.71
C ASP A 49 -3.37 -20.11 8.06
N PHE A 50 -3.71 -19.93 9.33
CA PHE A 50 -4.25 -18.68 9.86
C PHE A 50 -3.17 -17.58 9.98
N SER A 51 -1.92 -17.95 10.22
CA SER A 51 -0.78 -17.03 10.33
C SER A 51 -0.51 -16.34 8.99
N SER A 52 -0.45 -17.12 7.90
CA SER A 52 -0.32 -16.60 6.54
C SER A 52 -1.52 -15.76 6.13
N ARG A 53 -2.74 -16.14 6.52
CA ARG A 53 -3.96 -15.34 6.28
C ARG A 53 -3.88 -13.97 6.97
N ARG A 54 -3.40 -13.91 8.20
CA ARG A 54 -3.17 -12.63 8.91
C ARG A 54 -2.12 -11.79 8.19
N GLY A 55 -1.05 -12.41 7.70
CA GLY A 55 -0.05 -11.76 6.85
C GLY A 55 -0.64 -11.18 5.56
N LEU A 56 -1.53 -11.92 4.90
CA LEU A 56 -2.25 -11.48 3.71
C LEU A 56 -3.07 -10.22 3.98
N ILE A 57 -3.88 -10.22 5.05
CA ILE A 57 -4.71 -9.07 5.42
C ILE A 57 -3.85 -7.82 5.67
N ARG A 58 -2.72 -7.98 6.37
CA ARG A 58 -1.76 -6.87 6.58
C ARG A 58 -1.23 -6.30 5.27
N LYS A 59 -0.82 -7.15 4.33
CA LYS A 59 -0.34 -6.72 3.00
C LYS A 59 -1.42 -6.01 2.19
N VAL A 60 -2.65 -6.51 2.21
CA VAL A 60 -3.80 -5.87 1.54
C VAL A 60 -4.06 -4.48 2.13
N ASN A 61 -4.04 -4.33 3.45
CA ASN A 61 -4.23 -3.05 4.13
C ASN A 61 -3.10 -2.07 3.82
N GLN A 62 -1.85 -2.53 3.82
CA GLN A 62 -0.69 -1.70 3.45
C GLN A 62 -0.81 -1.19 2.01
N ARG A 63 -1.16 -2.06 1.06
CA ARG A 63 -1.39 -1.66 -0.34
C ARG A 63 -2.50 -0.61 -0.45
N ARG A 64 -3.59 -0.77 0.31
CA ARG A 64 -4.70 0.20 0.32
C ARG A 64 -4.27 1.56 0.88
N LYS A 65 -3.43 1.59 1.93
CA LYS A 65 -2.86 2.86 2.44
C LYS A 65 -1.99 3.55 1.39
N LEU A 66 -1.12 2.81 0.71
CA LEU A 66 -0.27 3.37 -0.36
C LEU A 66 -1.09 3.89 -1.53
N LEU A 67 -2.14 3.17 -1.94
CA LEU A 67 -3.05 3.63 -3.00
C LEU A 67 -3.76 4.94 -2.64
N ARG A 68 -4.21 5.09 -1.39
CA ARG A 68 -4.78 6.36 -0.90
C ARG A 68 -3.78 7.50 -0.92
N TYR A 69 -2.56 7.23 -0.47
CA TYR A 69 -1.49 8.23 -0.52
C TYR A 69 -1.23 8.67 -1.97
N LEU A 70 -1.20 7.73 -2.92
CA LEU A 70 -1.04 8.00 -4.34
C LEU A 70 -2.22 8.79 -4.92
N GLU A 71 -3.45 8.49 -4.51
CA GLU A 71 -4.65 9.24 -4.90
C GLU A 71 -4.57 10.70 -4.46
N LYS A 72 -4.17 10.96 -3.20
CA LYS A 72 -4.03 12.32 -2.65
C LYS A 72 -2.88 13.12 -3.26
N THR A 73 -1.75 12.46 -3.54
CA THR A 73 -0.53 13.13 -4.02
C THR A 73 -0.45 13.22 -5.54
N ASN A 74 -0.92 12.21 -6.27
CA ASN A 74 -0.84 12.13 -7.72
C ASN A 74 -1.93 11.22 -8.31
N GLU A 75 -3.09 11.82 -8.57
CA GLU A 75 -4.25 11.16 -9.16
C GLU A 75 -3.94 10.45 -10.49
N LYS A 76 -3.07 11.03 -11.33
CA LYS A 76 -2.66 10.42 -12.62
C LYS A 76 -1.89 9.11 -12.41
N SER A 77 -0.95 9.09 -11.47
CA SER A 77 -0.22 7.86 -11.13
C SER A 77 -1.15 6.82 -10.50
N PHE A 78 -2.11 7.24 -9.67
CA PHE A 78 -3.12 6.36 -9.10
C PHE A 78 -3.95 5.68 -10.20
N ASP A 79 -4.52 6.44 -11.13
CA ASP A 79 -5.30 5.92 -12.25
C ASP A 79 -4.50 4.93 -13.10
N ASN A 80 -3.24 5.27 -13.38
CA ASN A 80 -2.34 4.41 -14.12
C ASN A 80 -2.07 3.09 -13.37
N MET A 81 -1.86 3.15 -12.06
CA MET A 81 -1.65 1.95 -11.23
C MET A 81 -2.90 1.08 -11.15
N VAL A 82 -4.07 1.68 -10.93
CA VAL A 82 -5.35 0.96 -10.87
C VAL A 82 -5.64 0.24 -12.18
N LYS A 83 -5.40 0.91 -13.33
CA LYS A 83 -5.53 0.32 -14.67
C LYS A 83 -4.54 -0.82 -14.90
N LYS A 84 -3.25 -0.59 -14.61
CA LYS A 84 -2.18 -1.59 -14.81
C LYS A 84 -2.37 -2.84 -13.96
N LEU A 85 -2.77 -2.67 -12.70
CA LEU A 85 -2.92 -3.75 -11.73
C LEU A 85 -4.33 -4.36 -11.71
N LYS A 86 -5.26 -3.82 -12.51
CA LYS A 86 -6.67 -4.25 -12.59
C LYS A 86 -7.34 -4.37 -11.21
N ILE A 87 -7.00 -3.46 -10.29
CA ILE A 87 -7.52 -3.49 -8.92
C ILE A 87 -8.92 -2.89 -8.94
N LYS A 88 -9.95 -3.66 -8.58
CA LYS A 88 -11.30 -3.13 -8.37
C LYS A 88 -11.37 -2.47 -7.00
N ILE A 89 -11.28 -1.15 -6.94
CA ILE A 89 -11.51 -0.37 -5.71
C ILE A 89 -12.95 0.14 -5.76
N THR A 90 -13.75 -0.18 -4.75
CA THR A 90 -15.06 0.44 -4.55
C THR A 90 -14.83 1.80 -3.88
N LYS A 91 -15.14 2.93 -4.55
CA LYS A 91 -14.96 4.29 -4.00
C LYS A 91 -15.49 4.47 -2.56
N ARG A 92 -16.55 3.71 -2.20
CA ARG A 92 -17.16 3.64 -0.86
C ARG A 92 -16.19 3.23 0.28
N GLN A 93 -15.06 2.60 -0.03
CA GLN A 93 -14.06 2.21 0.95
C GLN A 93 -12.97 3.27 1.18
N MET A 94 -12.79 4.25 0.29
CA MET A 94 -11.76 5.28 0.46
C MET A 94 -12.20 6.37 1.45
N SER A 95 -13.46 6.82 1.38
CA SER A 95 -13.97 7.97 2.14
C SER A 95 -14.18 7.73 3.65
N SER A 96 -14.15 6.48 4.13
CA SER A 96 -14.52 6.14 5.51
C SER A 96 -13.35 6.13 6.50
N LEU A 97 -12.17 6.60 6.09
CA LEU A 97 -10.91 6.52 6.85
C LEU A 97 -10.03 7.76 6.65
N GLU A 98 -10.58 8.84 6.11
CA GLU A 98 -9.88 10.12 6.13
C GLU A 98 -10.12 10.73 7.51
N PRO A 99 -9.07 11.11 8.25
CA PRO A 99 -9.26 11.91 9.46
C PRO A 99 -9.98 13.19 9.04
N SER A 100 -11.01 13.58 9.78
CA SER A 100 -11.68 14.87 9.57
C SER A 100 -10.65 15.99 9.69
N GLU A 101 -10.90 17.14 9.06
CA GLU A 101 -10.02 18.31 9.21
C GLU A 101 -9.80 18.65 10.71
N GLU A 102 -10.82 18.41 11.54
CA GLU A 102 -10.78 18.52 13.00
C GLU A 102 -9.77 17.57 13.69
N GLU A 103 -9.58 16.34 13.17
CA GLU A 103 -8.59 15.40 13.72
C GLU A 103 -7.16 15.80 13.37
N LEU A 104 -6.95 16.54 12.27
CA LEU A 104 -5.63 17.04 11.88
C LEU A 104 -5.24 18.28 12.69
N GLU A 105 -6.18 19.17 12.97
CA GLU A 105 -5.95 20.35 13.83
C GLU A 105 -5.55 19.95 15.26
N GLN A 106 -6.19 18.93 15.84
CA GLN A 106 -5.84 18.42 17.17
C GLN A 106 -4.44 17.78 17.23
N ILE A 107 -3.98 17.18 16.13
CA ILE A 107 -2.63 16.61 16.05
C ILE A 107 -1.57 17.71 15.92
N GLU A 108 -1.88 18.84 15.30
CA GLU A 108 -0.97 19.98 15.24
C GLU A 108 -0.86 20.70 16.59
N GLU A 109 -1.97 20.88 17.31
CA GLU A 109 -1.96 21.49 18.65
C GLU A 109 -1.15 20.66 19.65
N THR A 110 -1.32 19.33 19.66
CA THR A 110 -0.61 18.42 20.59
C THR A 110 0.90 18.35 20.35
N ASN A 111 1.39 18.61 19.14
CA ASN A 111 2.83 18.63 18.86
C ASN A 111 3.50 19.97 19.23
N THR A 112 2.73 21.04 19.46
CA THR A 112 3.29 22.33 19.89
C THR A 112 3.55 22.41 21.40
N GLU A 113 2.78 21.67 22.21
CA GLU A 113 2.90 21.68 23.68
C GLU A 113 4.08 20.86 24.22
N GLU A 114 4.65 19.94 23.44
CA GLU A 114 5.83 19.14 23.86
C GLU A 114 7.17 19.90 23.75
N THR A 115 7.20 21.14 23.21
CA THR A 115 8.45 21.91 23.01
C THR A 115 8.68 23.04 24.02
N THR A 116 7.82 23.24 25.01
CA THR A 116 7.94 24.37 25.97
C THR A 116 8.26 23.97 27.42
N ASN A 117 8.63 22.71 27.68
CA ASN A 117 9.10 22.26 28.99
C ASN A 117 10.55 21.74 28.91
N GLU A 118 11.49 22.65 28.63
CA GLU A 118 12.89 22.58 29.08
C GLU A 118 13.26 23.89 29.80
#